data_AF-A0A7C8CV43-F1
#
_entry.id   AF-A0A7C8CV43-F1
#
_cell.length_a   1.000
_cell.length_b   1.000
_cell.length_c   1.000
_cell.angle_alpha   90.00
_cell.angle_beta   90.00
_cell.angle_gamma   90.00
#
_symmetry.space_group_name_H-M   'P 1'
#
loop_
_entity.id
_entity.type
_entity.pdbx_description
1 polymer ?
#
loop_
_entity_poly.entity_id
_entity_poly.type
_entity_poly.pdbx_seq_one_letter_code
_entity_poly.pdbx_strand_id
1 'polypeptide(L)'
;MTADHRDFLQGLSKQERTLLIIREELYEGSWTEMTSDLEARLDKGPHVFDLSETIEADIARIHKLIEYELQHDIDLGEYLEDHQ
;
A
#
# COMPACT_ATOMS: atom_id res chain seq x y z
N MET A 1 18.61 -7.50 0.92
CA MET A 1 17.34 -8.23 1.13
C MET A 1 17.61 -9.55 1.83
N THR A 2 17.06 -9.73 3.04
CA THR A 2 17.04 -11.04 3.73
C THR A 2 16.02 -11.97 3.05
N ALA A 3 16.10 -13.29 3.29
CA ALA A 3 15.11 -14.23 2.74
C ALA A 3 13.68 -13.88 3.16
N ASP A 4 13.52 -13.43 4.41
CA ASP A 4 12.21 -13.14 5.02
C ASP A 4 11.44 -12.01 4.31
N HIS A 5 12.12 -10.95 3.86
CA HIS A 5 11.46 -9.84 3.14
C HIS A 5 11.08 -10.22 1.71
N ARG A 6 11.89 -11.06 1.05
CA ARG A 6 11.57 -11.58 -0.27
C ARG A 6 10.31 -12.45 -0.22
N ASP A 7 10.25 -13.34 0.77
CA ASP A 7 9.12 -14.25 0.95
C ASP A 7 7.84 -13.47 1.29
N PHE A 8 7.94 -12.42 2.11
CA PHE A 8 6.82 -11.52 2.38
C PHE A 8 6.31 -10.83 1.11
N LEU A 9 7.20 -10.25 0.30
CA LEU A 9 6.86 -9.58 -0.96
C LEU A 9 6.24 -10.53 -2.00
N GLN A 10 6.72 -11.78 -2.05
CA GLN A 10 6.14 -12.83 -2.89
C GLN A 10 4.76 -13.29 -2.41
N GLY A 11 4.50 -13.18 -1.10
CA GLY A 11 3.21 -13.50 -0.48
C GLY A 11 2.16 -12.40 -0.59
N LEU A 12 2.53 -11.20 -1.08
CA LEU A 12 1.56 -10.11 -1.27
C LEU A 12 0.52 -10.47 -2.32
N SER A 13 -0.73 -10.15 -2.02
CA SER A 13 -1.78 -10.13 -3.01
C SER A 13 -1.48 -9.13 -4.12
N LYS A 14 -2.13 -9.30 -5.27
CA LYS A 14 -2.00 -8.36 -6.38
C LYS A 14 -2.34 -6.93 -5.96
N GLN A 15 -3.39 -6.76 -5.14
CA GLN A 15 -3.85 -5.46 -4.63
C GLN A 15 -2.79 -4.82 -3.74
N GLU A 16 -2.23 -5.56 -2.78
CA GLU A 16 -1.14 -5.04 -1.91
C GLU A 16 0.08 -4.62 -2.73
N ARG A 17 0.46 -5.42 -3.74
CA ARG A 17 1.57 -5.04 -4.63
C ARG A 17 1.24 -3.81 -5.47
N THR A 18 0.02 -3.70 -5.97
CA THR A 18 -0.44 -2.51 -6.71
C THR A 18 -0.40 -1.26 -5.82
N LEU A 19 -0.78 -1.35 -4.55
CA LEU A 19 -0.71 -0.23 -3.61
C LEU A 19 0.73 0.23 -3.38
N LEU A 20 1.67 -0.70 -3.21
CA LEU A 20 3.11 -0.40 -3.14
C LEU A 20 3.60 0.35 -4.38
N ILE A 21 3.28 -0.14 -5.58
CA ILE A 21 3.68 0.52 -6.84
C ILE A 21 3.08 1.93 -6.93
N ILE A 22 1.80 2.08 -6.58
CA ILE A 22 1.13 3.39 -6.59
C ILE A 22 1.80 4.37 -5.61
N ARG A 23 2.18 3.88 -4.42
CA ARG A 23 2.91 4.68 -3.44
C ARG A 23 4.22 5.23 -4.01
N GLU A 24 5.01 4.38 -4.68
CA GLU A 24 6.27 4.82 -5.30
C GLU A 24 6.04 5.83 -6.42
N GLU A 25 5.10 5.54 -7.32
CA GLU A 25 4.91 6.31 -8.55
C GLU A 25 4.20 7.66 -8.31
N LEU A 26 3.28 7.72 -7.36
CA LEU A 26 2.39 8.89 -7.19
C LEU A 26 2.58 9.65 -5.88
N TYR A 27 3.17 9.01 -4.87
CA TYR A 27 3.26 9.55 -3.52
C TYR A 27 4.71 9.63 -3.01
N GLU A 28 5.71 9.47 -3.87
CA GLU A 28 7.13 9.58 -3.52
C GLU A 28 7.52 8.69 -2.31
N GLY A 29 6.90 7.50 -2.21
CA GLY A 29 7.11 6.56 -1.10
C GLY A 29 6.30 6.86 0.17
N SER A 30 5.47 7.91 0.19
CA SER A 30 4.73 8.35 1.37
C SER A 30 3.40 7.60 1.55
N TRP A 31 3.35 6.68 2.52
CA TRP A 31 2.08 6.08 2.95
C TRP A 31 1.10 7.09 3.55
N THR A 32 1.61 8.10 4.25
CA THR A 32 0.78 9.11 4.92
C THR A 32 0.00 9.95 3.92
N GLU A 33 0.64 10.35 2.82
CA GLU A 33 -0.04 11.10 1.76
C GLU A 33 -1.08 10.22 1.05
N MET A 34 -0.71 8.98 0.71
CA MET A 34 -1.63 8.04 0.07
C MET A 34 -2.87 7.74 0.91
N THR A 35 -2.70 7.47 2.21
CA THR A 35 -3.82 7.19 3.12
C THR A 35 -4.70 8.41 3.32
N SER A 36 -4.12 9.60 3.50
CA SER A 36 -4.87 10.85 3.61
C SER A 36 -5.72 11.12 2.36
N ASP A 37 -5.19 10.82 1.18
CA ASP A 37 -5.90 10.94 -0.10
C ASP A 37 -7.08 9.97 -0.20
N LEU A 38 -6.88 8.71 0.20
CA LEU A 38 -7.92 7.69 0.22
C LEU A 38 -9.04 8.04 1.21
N GLU A 39 -8.70 8.50 2.41
CA GLU A 39 -9.66 8.96 3.41
C GLU A 39 -10.46 10.17 2.91
N ALA A 40 -9.80 11.15 2.27
CA ALA A 40 -10.48 12.30 1.67
C ALA A 40 -11.43 11.89 0.53
N ARG A 41 -11.08 10.86 -0.26
CA ARG A 41 -11.97 10.30 -1.30
C ARG A 41 -13.16 9.57 -0.70
N LEU A 42 -12.96 8.87 0.41
CA LEU A 42 -14.04 8.21 1.14
C LEU A 42 -15.05 9.22 1.68
N ASP A 43 -14.57 10.35 2.21
CA ASP A 43 -15.40 11.43 2.76
C ASP A 43 -16.15 12.24 1.69
N LYS A 44 -15.50 12.51 0.54
CA LYS A 44 -16.02 13.44 -0.49
C LYS A 44 -16.62 12.76 -1.73
N GLY A 45 -16.44 11.45 -1.89
CA GLY A 45 -16.88 10.72 -3.08
C GLY A 45 -18.40 10.57 -3.18
N PRO A 46 -18.96 10.33 -4.38
CA PRO A 46 -20.33 9.85 -4.48
C PRO A 46 -20.44 8.55 -3.67
N HIS A 47 -21.53 8.41 -2.88
CA HIS A 47 -21.80 7.22 -2.05
C HIS A 47 -22.14 5.97 -2.90
N VAL A 48 -21.22 5.59 -3.80
CA VAL A 48 -21.23 4.32 -4.49
C VAL A 48 -20.68 3.31 -3.49
N PHE A 49 -21.57 2.48 -2.95
CA PHE A 49 -21.26 1.51 -1.90
C PHE A 49 -20.00 0.68 -2.19
N ASP A 50 -19.89 0.12 -3.40
CA ASP A 50 -18.74 -0.71 -3.82
C ASP A 50 -17.40 0.05 -3.81
N LEU A 51 -17.43 1.37 -4.07
CA LEU A 51 -16.23 2.20 -4.05
C LEU A 51 -15.75 2.45 -2.62
N SER A 52 -16.69 2.72 -1.70
CA SER A 52 -16.39 2.88 -0.27
C SER A 52 -15.76 1.61 0.30
N GLU A 53 -16.37 0.44 0.05
CA GLU A 53 -15.81 -0.84 0.51
C GLU A 53 -14.41 -1.11 -0.05
N THR A 54 -14.17 -0.73 -1.32
CA THR A 54 -12.85 -0.89 -1.95
C THR A 54 -11.80 0.01 -1.27
N ILE A 55 -12.11 1.29 -1.05
CA ILE A 55 -11.19 2.24 -0.41
C ILE A 55 -10.88 1.80 1.03
N GLU A 56 -11.88 1.38 1.80
CA GLU A 56 -11.69 0.88 3.16
C GLU A 56 -10.80 -0.36 3.18
N ALA A 57 -11.01 -1.31 2.26
CA ALA A 57 -10.19 -2.49 2.13
C ALA A 57 -8.73 -2.16 1.73
N ASP A 58 -8.52 -1.15 0.88
CA ASP A 58 -7.20 -0.68 0.50
C ASP A 58 -6.47 0.00 1.68
N ILE A 59 -7.16 0.82 2.47
CA ILE A 59 -6.60 1.39 3.71
C ILE A 59 -6.16 0.28 4.67
N ALA A 60 -6.98 -0.76 4.85
CA ALA A 60 -6.61 -1.90 5.70
C ALA A 60 -5.37 -2.66 5.18
N ARG A 61 -5.23 -2.82 3.86
CA ARG A 61 -4.03 -3.40 3.24
C ARG A 61 -2.80 -2.52 3.48
N ILE A 62 -2.93 -1.20 3.32
CA ILE A 62 -1.84 -0.25 3.57
C ILE A 62 -1.38 -0.35 5.04
N HIS A 63 -2.30 -0.39 6.00
CA HIS A 63 -1.92 -0.55 7.41
C HIS A 63 -1.10 -1.81 7.68
N LYS A 64 -1.45 -2.94 7.06
CA LYS A 64 -0.66 -4.17 7.17
C LYS A 64 0.77 -4.00 6.62
N LEU A 65 0.91 -3.26 5.51
CA LEU A 65 2.22 -3.00 4.91
C LEU A 65 3.07 -2.07 5.79
N ILE A 66 2.48 -0.98 6.30
CA ILE A 66 3.12 -0.06 7.25
C ILE A 66 3.58 -0.81 8.50
N GLU A 67 2.72 -1.67 9.07
CA GLU A 67 3.06 -2.44 10.26
C GLU A 67 4.27 -3.34 10.00
N TYR A 68 4.35 -3.98 8.84
CA TYR A 68 5.51 -4.79 8.46
C TYR A 68 6.78 -3.95 8.34
N GLU A 69 6.72 -2.81 7.66
CA GLU A 69 7.86 -1.88 7.53
C GLU A 69 8.38 -1.42 8.89
N LEU A 70 7.47 -1.02 9.80
CA LEU A 70 7.82 -0.56 11.14
C LEU A 70 8.39 -1.68 12.02
N GLN A 71 7.84 -2.90 11.93
CA GLN A 71 8.33 -4.05 12.71
C GLN A 71 9.75 -4.47 12.30
N HIS A 72 10.10 -4.24 11.04
CA HIS A 72 11.37 -4.69 10.47
C HIS A 72 12.38 -3.57 10.22
N ASP A 73 11.98 -2.30 10.42
CA ASP A 73 12.79 -1.10 10.16
C ASP A 73 13.31 -1.06 8.71
N ILE A 74 12.39 -1.24 7.75
CA ILE A 74 12.69 -1.28 6.32
C ILE A 74 11.67 -0.48 5.51
N ASP A 75 12.03 -0.18 4.26
CA ASP A 75 11.14 0.30 3.22
C ASP A 75 10.87 -0.83 2.20
N LEU A 76 9.61 -1.26 2.06
CA LEU A 76 9.22 -2.31 1.10
C LEU A 76 9.40 -1.87 -0.37
N GLY A 77 9.35 -0.57 -0.65
CA GLY A 77 9.53 0.02 -1.98
C GLY A 77 10.94 -0.20 -2.52
N GLU A 78 11.96 -0.16 -1.66
CA GLU A 78 13.35 -0.44 -2.03
C GLU A 78 13.57 -1.87 -2.58
N TYR A 79 12.61 -2.77 -2.35
CA TYR A 79 12.67 -4.16 -2.78
C TYR A 79 11.72 -4.49 -3.94
N LEU A 80 10.97 -3.50 -4.46
CA LEU A 80 10.29 -3.66 -5.74
C LEU A 80 11.37 -3.76 -6.82
N GLU A 81 11.62 -4.96 -7.33
CA GLU A 81 12.45 -5.12 -8.53
C GLU A 81 11.87 -4.23 -9.64
N ASP A 82 12.74 -3.43 -10.29
CA ASP A 82 12.37 -2.53 -11.38
C ASP A 82 11.37 -3.24 -12.30
N HIS A 83 10.14 -2.73 -12.33
CA HIS A 83 9.09 -3.21 -13.21
C HIS A 83 9.47 -2.86 -14.67
N GLN A 84 10.39 -3.64 -15.26
CA GLN A 84 10.71 -3.61 -16.70
C GLN A 84 9.62 -4.27 -17.54
#